data_AF-A0A952DE37-F1
#
_entry.id   AF-A0A952DE37-F1
#
_cell.length_a   1.000
_cell.length_b   1.000
_cell.length_c   1.000
_cell.angle_alpha   90.00
_cell.angle_beta   90.00
_cell.angle_gamma   90.00
#
_symmetry.space_group_name_H-M   'P 1'
#
loop_
_entity.id
_entity.type
_entity.pdbx_description
1 polymer ?
#
loop_
_entity_poly.entity_id
_entity_poly.type
_entity_poly.pdbx_seq_one_letter_code
_entity_poly.pdbx_strand_id
1 'polypeptide(L)'
;SPSYSTLAPYIGNQIVKINNHDTRSLEELLGELEMHTAGKELQMTFLKNGVEVPVKVSTRVLSIKDNEEIAKHVMGRNNDVKMDYSTEQVSFTFNPTQLYMNQQQKYNKGQGNNAAAKYYVLAAGITGENVSEMWKVMKLSDLGTSLRLSGLSGVLDFYVARVGDPSNNVDSFRINFSGNDNVMQKVLWY
;
A
#
# COMPACT_ATOMS: atom_id res chain seq x y z
N SER A 1 -3.38 -2.66 16.30
CA SER A 1 -3.51 -4.13 16.38
C SER A 1 -2.80 -4.64 17.64
N PRO A 2 -3.10 -5.85 18.15
CA PRO A 2 -2.34 -6.44 19.27
C PRO A 2 -0.83 -6.53 19.01
N SER A 3 -0.43 -6.71 17.75
CA SER A 3 0.97 -6.73 17.33
C SER A 3 1.63 -5.33 17.37
N TYR A 4 0.86 -4.25 17.23
CA TYR A 4 1.40 -2.89 17.22
C TYR A 4 2.09 -2.53 18.55
N SER A 5 1.46 -2.80 19.69
CA SER A 5 2.07 -2.50 20.99
C SER A 5 3.36 -3.30 21.23
N THR A 6 3.40 -4.53 20.73
CA THR A 6 4.58 -5.40 20.84
C THR A 6 5.72 -4.93 19.91
N LEU A 7 5.39 -4.45 18.71
CA LEU A 7 6.38 -4.09 17.69
C LEU A 7 6.78 -2.61 17.71
N ALA A 8 5.96 -1.71 18.30
CA ALA A 8 6.23 -0.28 18.35
C ALA A 8 7.62 0.09 18.93
N PRO A 9 8.14 -0.57 19.98
CA PRO A 9 9.48 -0.29 20.51
C PRO A 9 10.66 -0.65 19.57
N TYR A 10 10.36 -1.27 18.43
CA TYR A 10 11.32 -1.74 17.43
C TYR A 10 11.16 -1.01 16.09
N ILE A 11 10.33 0.04 16.02
CA ILE A 11 10.24 0.88 14.82
C ILE A 11 11.61 1.50 14.54
N GLY A 12 12.08 1.36 13.31
CA GLY A 12 13.40 1.81 12.87
C GLY A 12 14.52 0.79 13.05
N ASN A 13 14.26 -0.36 13.69
CA ASN A 13 15.21 -1.46 13.79
C ASN A 13 15.13 -2.38 12.57
N GLN A 14 16.27 -2.97 12.20
CA GLN A 14 16.36 -3.99 11.16
C GLN A 14 15.81 -5.32 11.67
N ILE A 15 15.00 -6.00 10.86
CA ILE A 15 14.64 -7.41 11.07
C ILE A 15 15.76 -8.26 10.45
N VAL A 16 16.35 -9.16 11.24
CA VAL A 16 17.45 -10.04 10.81
C VAL A 16 17.03 -11.50 10.70
N LYS A 17 15.97 -11.91 11.42
CA LYS A 17 15.40 -13.26 11.33
C LYS A 17 13.89 -13.23 11.45
N ILE A 18 13.24 -14.15 10.75
CA ILE A 18 11.87 -14.57 11.00
C ILE A 18 11.90 -16.05 11.38
N ASN A 19 11.32 -16.38 12.53
CA ASN A 19 11.47 -17.68 13.18
C ASN A 19 12.95 -18.05 13.34
N ASN A 20 13.40 -19.10 12.66
CA ASN A 20 14.79 -19.57 12.67
C ASN A 20 15.51 -19.30 11.34
N HIS A 21 14.94 -18.48 10.47
CA HIS A 21 15.46 -18.17 9.14
C HIS A 21 16.03 -16.76 9.11
N ASP A 22 17.28 -16.64 8.65
CA ASP A 22 17.90 -15.34 8.39
C ASP A 22 17.18 -14.64 7.23
N THR A 23 16.93 -13.34 7.39
CA THR A 23 16.31 -12.50 6.36
C THR A 23 17.27 -11.41 5.92
N ARG A 24 17.64 -11.43 4.64
CA ARG A 24 18.59 -10.50 4.00
C ARG A 24 17.89 -9.51 3.07
N SER A 25 16.65 -9.81 2.69
CA SER A 25 15.83 -9.01 1.79
C SER A 25 14.37 -8.98 2.27
N LEU A 26 13.59 -8.06 1.70
CA LEU A 26 12.16 -7.95 1.99
C LEU A 26 11.39 -9.12 1.37
N GLU A 27 11.88 -9.67 0.26
CA GLU A 27 11.33 -10.83 -0.43
C GLU A 27 11.49 -12.10 0.40
N GLU A 28 12.66 -12.32 1.02
CA GLU A 28 12.86 -13.42 1.97
C GLU A 28 11.95 -13.28 3.19
N LEU A 29 11.84 -12.05 3.72
CA LEU A 29 10.94 -11.76 4.83
C LEU A 29 9.49 -12.05 4.45
N LEU A 30 9.04 -11.63 3.25
CA LEU A 30 7.70 -11.94 2.76
C LEU A 30 7.49 -13.45 2.64
N GLY A 31 8.43 -14.18 2.04
CA GLY A 31 8.33 -15.63 1.89
C GLY A 31 8.09 -16.33 3.22
N GLU A 32 8.83 -15.95 4.26
CA GLU A 32 8.63 -16.48 5.62
C GLU A 32 7.27 -16.10 6.22
N LEU A 33 6.79 -14.88 5.98
CA LEU A 33 5.46 -14.45 6.44
C LEU A 33 4.33 -15.19 5.71
N GLU A 34 4.47 -15.47 4.41
CA GLU A 34 3.47 -16.17 3.59
C GLU A 34 3.33 -17.65 3.96
N MET A 35 4.41 -18.29 4.40
CA MET A 35 4.37 -19.67 4.90
C MET A 35 3.73 -19.79 6.28
N HIS A 36 3.57 -18.68 7.01
CA HIS A 36 3.09 -18.73 8.38
C HIS A 36 1.56 -18.84 8.46
N THR A 37 1.08 -19.77 9.28
CA THR A 37 -0.37 -19.99 9.45
C THR A 37 -0.96 -19.03 10.49
N ALA A 38 -2.13 -18.47 10.19
CA ALA A 38 -2.90 -17.70 11.16
C ALA A 38 -3.13 -18.47 12.47
N GLY A 39 -3.11 -17.76 13.60
CA GLY A 39 -3.29 -18.32 14.94
C GLY A 39 -2.01 -18.86 15.57
N LYS A 40 -0.90 -18.96 14.83
CA LYS A 40 0.41 -19.37 15.37
C LYS A 40 1.25 -18.17 15.79
N GLU A 41 2.14 -18.38 16.76
CA GLU A 41 3.17 -17.40 17.11
C GLU A 41 4.20 -17.27 15.98
N LEU A 42 4.50 -16.03 15.60
CA LEU A 42 5.59 -15.66 14.71
C LEU A 42 6.68 -15.01 15.55
N GLN A 43 7.93 -15.46 15.41
CA GLN A 43 9.07 -14.83 16.08
C GLN A 43 9.81 -13.93 15.08
N MET A 44 9.95 -12.64 15.40
CA MET A 44 10.80 -11.72 14.65
C MET A 44 12.02 -11.39 15.49
N THR A 45 13.21 -11.45 14.90
CA THR A 45 14.44 -11.02 15.59
C THR A 45 14.89 -9.68 15.02
N PHE A 46 14.99 -8.69 15.90
CA PHE A 46 15.40 -7.33 15.56
C PHE A 46 16.85 -7.08 15.96
N LEU A 47 17.59 -6.33 15.15
CA LEU A 47 18.90 -5.79 15.53
C LEU A 47 18.71 -4.44 16.22
N LYS A 48 18.92 -4.40 17.54
CA LYS A 48 18.80 -3.20 18.38
C LYS A 48 20.13 -2.91 19.06
N ASN A 49 20.75 -1.79 18.67
CA ASN A 49 22.07 -1.37 19.17
C ASN A 49 23.14 -2.47 19.04
N GLY A 50 23.13 -3.20 17.91
CA GLY A 50 24.05 -4.31 17.65
C GLY A 50 23.69 -5.63 18.33
N VAL A 51 22.58 -5.69 19.08
CA VAL A 51 22.12 -6.90 19.78
C VAL A 51 20.86 -7.46 19.11
N GLU A 52 20.84 -8.78 18.90
CA GLU A 52 19.64 -9.48 18.43
C GLU A 52 18.60 -9.63 19.55
N VAL A 53 17.38 -9.14 19.31
CA VAL A 53 16.27 -9.20 20.25
C VAL A 53 15.11 -9.97 19.62
N PRO A 54 14.81 -11.19 20.09
CA PRO A 54 13.66 -11.96 19.61
C PRO A 54 12.36 -11.40 20.22
N VAL A 55 11.35 -11.27 19.37
CA VAL A 55 10.03 -10.73 19.71
C VAL A 55 8.97 -11.65 19.12
N LYS A 56 8.06 -12.12 19.97
CA LYS A 56 6.96 -12.98 19.54
C LYS A 56 5.69 -12.18 19.32
N VAL A 57 5.01 -12.44 18.21
CA VAL A 57 3.69 -11.87 17.90
C VAL A 57 2.73 -12.98 17.52
N SER A 58 1.48 -12.88 17.98
CA SER A 58 0.42 -13.79 17.54
C SER A 58 -0.11 -13.35 16.19
N THR A 59 -0.14 -14.26 15.23
CA THR A 59 -0.70 -14.00 13.90
C THR A 59 -2.19 -14.30 13.87
N ARG A 60 -2.93 -13.65 12.97
CA ARG A 60 -4.35 -13.90 12.75
C ARG A 60 -4.73 -13.58 11.32
N VAL A 61 -5.90 -14.07 10.91
CA VAL A 61 -6.51 -13.66 9.64
C VAL A 61 -6.91 -12.18 9.75
N LEU A 62 -6.61 -11.40 8.71
CA LEU A 62 -7.10 -10.03 8.60
C LEU A 62 -8.59 -10.04 8.25
N SER A 63 -9.36 -9.30 9.04
CA SER A 63 -10.77 -9.06 8.79
C SER A 63 -10.96 -7.97 7.73
N ILE A 64 -12.20 -7.83 7.25
CA ILE A 64 -12.61 -6.70 6.38
C ILE A 64 -12.17 -5.36 7.00
N LYS A 65 -12.45 -5.17 8.30
CA LYS A 65 -12.09 -3.95 9.03
C LYS A 65 -10.59 -3.71 9.05
N ASP A 66 -9.77 -4.75 9.15
CA ASP A 66 -8.31 -4.58 9.16
C ASP A 66 -7.79 -4.08 7.80
N ASN A 67 -8.33 -4.62 6.71
CA ASN A 67 -7.98 -4.13 5.37
C ASN A 67 -8.45 -2.68 5.17
N GLU A 68 -9.61 -2.30 5.69
CA GLU A 68 -10.07 -0.90 5.67
C GLU A 68 -9.12 0.03 6.45
N GLU A 69 -8.65 -0.39 7.62
CA GLU A 69 -7.68 0.39 8.41
C GLU A 69 -6.32 0.49 7.70
N ILE A 70 -5.88 -0.55 6.99
CA ILE A 70 -4.69 -0.48 6.13
C ILE A 70 -4.90 0.56 5.03
N ALA A 71 -6.04 0.53 4.33
CA ALA A 71 -6.34 1.51 3.29
C ALA A 71 -6.34 2.95 3.84
N LYS A 72 -7.00 3.18 4.98
CA LYS A 72 -7.00 4.48 5.68
C LYS A 72 -5.61 4.94 6.05
N HIS A 73 -4.81 4.05 6.62
CA HIS A 73 -3.46 4.36 7.09
C HIS A 73 -2.53 4.71 5.94
N VAL A 74 -2.52 3.91 4.86
CA VAL A 74 -1.61 4.16 3.73
C VAL A 74 -2.04 5.40 2.97
N MET A 75 -3.32 5.51 2.62
CA MET A 75 -3.80 6.65 1.85
C MET A 75 -3.80 7.94 2.67
N GLY A 76 -4.05 7.86 3.98
CA GLY A 76 -3.99 9.02 4.89
C GLY A 76 -2.59 9.58 5.12
N ARG A 77 -1.53 8.85 4.76
CA ARG A 77 -0.14 9.36 4.75
C ARG A 77 0.20 10.12 3.47
N ASN A 78 -0.62 10.00 2.43
CA ASN A 78 -0.40 10.70 1.17
C ASN A 78 -1.08 12.08 1.23
N ASN A 79 -0.27 13.14 1.19
CA ASN A 79 -0.79 14.53 1.25
C ASN A 79 -1.42 15.01 -0.06
N ASP A 80 -1.17 14.32 -1.17
CA ASP A 80 -1.69 14.65 -2.48
C ASP A 80 -3.08 14.04 -2.72
N VAL A 81 -3.53 13.11 -1.87
CA VAL A 81 -4.81 12.41 -2.00
C VAL A 81 -5.64 12.53 -0.74
N LYS A 82 -6.85 13.08 -0.88
CA LYS A 82 -7.85 13.10 0.20
C LYS A 82 -8.94 12.07 -0.07
N MET A 83 -9.01 11.05 0.79
CA MET A 83 -10.08 10.05 0.69
C MET A 83 -11.41 10.60 1.19
N ASP A 84 -12.50 10.16 0.56
CA ASP A 84 -13.86 10.37 1.04
C ASP A 84 -14.41 9.05 1.60
N TYR A 85 -14.70 9.06 2.89
CA TYR A 85 -15.25 7.93 3.63
C TYR A 85 -16.78 8.01 3.80
N SER A 86 -17.42 9.06 3.28
CA SER A 86 -18.86 9.26 3.43
C SER A 86 -19.68 8.50 2.39
N THR A 87 -19.04 7.96 1.36
CA THR A 87 -19.66 7.20 0.27
C THR A 87 -19.29 5.73 0.34
N GLU A 88 -20.21 4.84 -0.07
CA GLU A 88 -19.93 3.40 -0.15
C GLU A 88 -18.84 3.09 -1.18
N GLN A 89 -18.87 3.81 -2.31
CA GLN A 89 -17.84 3.70 -3.33
C GLN A 89 -16.58 4.43 -2.89
N VAL A 90 -15.43 3.77 -3.04
CA VAL A 90 -14.13 4.38 -2.75
C VAL A 90 -13.90 5.55 -3.70
N SER A 91 -13.65 6.73 -3.14
CA SER A 91 -13.36 7.92 -3.93
C SER A 91 -12.27 8.78 -3.32
N PHE A 92 -11.52 9.43 -4.20
CA PHE A 92 -10.38 10.27 -3.90
C PHE A 92 -10.65 11.69 -4.40
N THR A 93 -10.15 12.69 -3.70
CA THR A 93 -9.99 14.04 -4.21
C THR A 93 -8.52 14.36 -4.27
N PHE A 94 -8.01 14.70 -5.46
CA PHE A 94 -6.62 15.07 -5.67
C PHE A 94 -6.50 16.05 -6.83
N ASN A 95 -5.39 16.78 -6.87
CA ASN A 95 -5.01 17.53 -8.06
C ASN A 95 -4.28 16.58 -9.02
N PRO A 96 -4.76 16.39 -10.27
CA PRO A 96 -4.12 15.48 -11.24
C PRO A 96 -2.65 15.79 -11.52
N THR A 97 -2.18 17.01 -11.27
CA THR A 97 -0.77 17.38 -11.45
C THR A 97 0.13 16.96 -10.29
N GLN A 98 -0.44 16.56 -9.15
CA GLN A 98 0.31 16.02 -8.02
C GLN A 98 0.62 14.53 -8.17
N LEU A 99 -0.15 13.82 -9.01
CA LEU A 99 0.05 12.39 -9.27
C LEU A 99 0.70 12.16 -10.63
N TYR A 100 1.26 10.96 -10.78
CA TYR A 100 1.75 10.50 -12.07
C TYR A 100 0.58 9.99 -12.89
N MET A 101 0.46 10.46 -14.12
CA MET A 101 -0.56 10.00 -15.06
C MET A 101 0.09 9.10 -16.11
N ASN A 102 -0.57 7.99 -16.44
CA ASN A 102 -0.12 7.12 -17.53
C ASN A 102 -0.45 7.77 -18.88
N GLN A 103 0.56 8.19 -19.61
CA GLN A 103 0.45 8.65 -20.99
C GLN A 103 1.27 7.70 -21.87
N GLN A 104 0.59 6.87 -22.67
CA GLN A 104 1.24 5.93 -23.59
C GLN A 104 2.29 5.02 -22.89
N GLN A 105 1.91 4.40 -21.77
CA GLN A 105 2.75 3.51 -20.95
C GLN A 105 3.91 4.19 -20.20
N LYS A 106 3.98 5.54 -20.21
CA LYS A 106 4.91 6.30 -19.37
C LYS A 106 4.15 7.07 -18.29
N TYR A 107 4.63 6.96 -17.07
CA TYR A 107 4.09 7.69 -15.93
C TYR A 107 4.81 9.03 -15.80
N ASN A 108 4.11 10.12 -16.11
CA ASN A 108 4.64 11.47 -15.98
C ASN A 108 3.82 12.23 -14.94
N LYS A 109 4.50 12.97 -14.06
CA LYS A 109 3.82 13.90 -13.16
C LYS A 109 3.22 15.02 -14.00
N GLY A 110 1.92 15.26 -13.86
CA GLY A 110 1.25 16.29 -14.65
C GLY A 110 1.88 17.66 -14.41
N GLN A 111 2.04 18.47 -15.46
CA GLN A 111 2.46 19.88 -15.34
C GLN A 111 1.23 20.79 -15.45
N GLY A 112 1.08 21.73 -14.52
CA GLY A 112 0.00 22.73 -14.55
C GLY A 112 -0.72 22.93 -13.21
N ASN A 113 -1.72 23.80 -13.23
CA ASN A 113 -2.51 24.21 -12.06
C ASN A 113 -3.97 23.73 -12.20
N ASN A 114 -4.17 22.43 -12.41
CA ASN A 114 -5.51 21.86 -12.44
C ASN A 114 -6.16 21.97 -11.05
N ALA A 115 -7.45 22.25 -10.99
CA ALA A 115 -8.17 22.20 -9.72
C ALA A 115 -8.26 20.74 -9.25
N ALA A 116 -8.22 20.55 -7.93
CA ALA A 116 -8.50 19.25 -7.35
C ALA A 116 -9.91 18.78 -7.76
N ALA A 117 -10.02 17.52 -8.17
CA ALA A 117 -11.27 16.92 -8.58
C ALA A 117 -11.51 15.61 -7.83
N LYS A 118 -12.79 15.24 -7.70
CA LYS A 118 -13.19 13.98 -7.09
C LYS A 118 -13.23 12.88 -8.16
N TYR A 119 -12.73 11.71 -7.81
CA TYR A 119 -12.66 10.54 -8.67
C TYR A 119 -13.15 9.30 -7.93
N TYR A 120 -13.95 8.47 -8.59
CA TYR A 120 -14.24 7.12 -8.13
C TYR A 120 -13.10 6.19 -8.49
N VAL A 121 -12.70 5.34 -7.55
CA VAL A 121 -11.70 4.30 -7.78
C VAL A 121 -12.41 3.07 -8.31
N LEU A 122 -11.98 2.60 -9.48
CA LEU A 122 -12.55 1.43 -10.15
C LEU A 122 -11.69 0.19 -9.94
N ALA A 123 -10.37 0.36 -10.01
CA ALA A 123 -9.39 -0.68 -9.80
C ALA A 123 -8.10 -0.11 -9.21
N ALA A 124 -7.35 -0.94 -8.49
CA ALA A 124 -6.06 -0.60 -7.91
C ALA A 124 -5.10 -1.79 -8.04
N GLY A 125 -3.81 -1.52 -8.23
CA GLY A 125 -2.79 -2.56 -8.36
C GLY A 125 -1.48 -2.04 -8.94
N ILE A 126 -0.84 -2.81 -9.81
CA ILE A 126 0.43 -2.44 -10.48
C ILE A 126 0.26 -2.61 -11.98
N THR A 127 0.65 -1.60 -12.73
CA THR A 127 0.68 -1.56 -14.20
C THR A 127 2.04 -1.06 -14.68
N GLY A 128 2.70 -1.85 -15.51
CA GLY A 128 3.96 -1.52 -16.17
C GLY A 128 3.98 -2.07 -17.59
N GLU A 129 5.14 -1.95 -18.26
CA GLU A 129 5.30 -2.39 -19.65
C GLU A 129 5.04 -3.89 -19.83
N ASN A 130 5.40 -4.72 -18.85
CA ASN A 130 5.36 -6.19 -18.96
C ASN A 130 4.45 -6.88 -17.94
N VAL A 131 3.88 -6.15 -16.97
CA VAL A 131 3.03 -6.70 -15.91
C VAL A 131 1.89 -5.73 -15.65
N SER A 132 0.67 -6.25 -15.66
CA SER A 132 -0.53 -5.51 -15.28
C SER A 132 -1.40 -6.38 -14.39
N GLU A 133 -1.32 -6.13 -13.09
CA GLU A 133 -2.14 -6.77 -12.06
C GLU A 133 -3.01 -5.70 -11.42
N MET A 134 -4.24 -5.58 -11.90
CA MET A 134 -5.21 -4.59 -11.42
C MET A 134 -6.41 -5.31 -10.86
N TRP A 135 -6.74 -5.05 -9.59
CA TRP A 135 -7.90 -5.65 -8.93
C TRP A 135 -9.03 -4.63 -8.82
N LYS A 136 -10.25 -5.10 -9.07
CA LYS A 136 -11.45 -4.28 -8.95
C LYS A 136 -11.64 -3.84 -7.50
N VAL A 137 -11.90 -2.55 -7.31
CA VAL A 137 -12.14 -1.95 -5.99
C VAL A 137 -13.61 -1.56 -5.90
N MET A 138 -14.37 -2.26 -5.06
CA MET A 138 -15.78 -1.93 -4.82
C MET A 138 -15.98 -1.22 -3.48
N LYS A 139 -15.19 -1.62 -2.48
CA LYS A 139 -15.22 -1.09 -1.12
C LYS A 139 -13.82 -0.87 -0.60
N LEU A 140 -13.72 -0.17 0.52
CA LEU A 140 -12.46 0.22 1.13
C LEU A 140 -11.56 -0.97 1.52
N SER A 141 -12.15 -2.10 1.93
CA SER A 141 -11.38 -3.32 2.21
C SER A 141 -10.70 -3.91 0.98
N ASP A 142 -11.28 -3.71 -0.20
CA ASP A 142 -10.70 -4.22 -1.46
C ASP A 142 -9.46 -3.39 -1.81
N LEU A 143 -9.56 -2.06 -1.66
CA LEU A 143 -8.41 -1.17 -1.78
C LEU A 143 -7.29 -1.54 -0.80
N GLY A 144 -7.64 -1.85 0.46
CA GLY A 144 -6.67 -2.32 1.45
C GLY A 144 -5.98 -3.62 1.04
N THR A 145 -6.73 -4.52 0.40
CA THR A 145 -6.17 -5.77 -0.15
C THR A 145 -5.23 -5.49 -1.31
N SER A 146 -5.63 -4.67 -2.29
CA SER A 146 -4.78 -4.27 -3.42
C SER A 146 -3.48 -3.60 -2.98
N LEU A 147 -3.55 -2.74 -1.95
CA LEU A 147 -2.38 -2.14 -1.32
C LEU A 147 -1.41 -3.21 -0.84
N ARG A 148 -1.87 -4.16 -0.02
CA ARG A 148 -1.01 -5.24 0.51
C ARG A 148 -0.31 -6.02 -0.60
N LEU A 149 -1.05 -6.37 -1.65
CA LEU A 149 -0.50 -7.10 -2.80
C LEU A 149 0.51 -6.25 -3.61
N SER A 150 0.30 -4.94 -3.65
CA SER A 150 1.15 -4.03 -4.44
C SER A 150 2.35 -3.48 -3.68
N GLY A 151 2.40 -3.64 -2.35
CA GLY A 151 3.38 -3.01 -1.46
C GLY A 151 4.84 -3.24 -1.85
N LEU A 152 5.16 -4.45 -2.34
CA LEU A 152 6.51 -4.81 -2.79
C LEU A 152 6.96 -4.12 -4.08
N SER A 153 6.04 -3.56 -4.87
CA SER A 153 6.42 -2.77 -6.05
C SER A 153 6.87 -1.35 -5.69
N GLY A 154 6.58 -0.90 -4.47
CA GLY A 154 6.84 0.47 -4.03
C GLY A 154 5.89 1.52 -4.60
N VAL A 155 4.92 1.12 -5.41
CA VAL A 155 3.93 1.99 -6.04
C VAL A 155 2.52 1.41 -5.94
N LEU A 156 1.53 2.25 -6.18
CA LEU A 156 0.15 1.83 -6.41
C LEU A 156 -0.42 2.59 -7.59
N ASP A 157 -0.93 1.84 -8.54
CA ASP A 157 -1.65 2.35 -9.70
C ASP A 157 -3.14 2.22 -9.48
N PHE A 158 -3.89 3.16 -10.05
CA PHE A 158 -5.34 3.19 -9.97
C PHE A 158 -5.95 3.51 -11.32
N TYR A 159 -7.06 2.85 -11.61
CA TYR A 159 -8.00 3.29 -12.63
C TYR A 159 -9.14 4.01 -11.96
N VAL A 160 -9.39 5.23 -12.43
CA VAL A 160 -10.36 6.13 -11.81
C VAL A 160 -11.28 6.76 -12.84
N ALA A 161 -12.49 7.09 -12.43
CA ALA A 161 -13.44 7.86 -13.24
C ALA A 161 -13.77 9.15 -12.52
N ARG A 162 -13.74 10.29 -13.23
CA ARG A 162 -14.04 11.59 -12.65
C ARG A 162 -15.53 11.68 -12.28
N VAL A 163 -15.81 12.14 -11.05
CA VAL A 163 -17.19 12.31 -10.59
C VAL A 163 -17.86 13.45 -11.36
N GLY A 164 -19.00 13.17 -11.97
CA GLY A 164 -19.78 14.15 -12.74
C GLY A 164 -19.29 14.38 -14.18
N ASP A 165 -18.33 13.59 -14.67
CA ASP A 165 -17.89 13.65 -16.06
C ASP A 165 -18.82 12.80 -16.95
N PRO A 166 -19.54 13.40 -17.91
CA PRO A 166 -20.48 12.67 -18.78
C PRO A 166 -19.77 11.74 -19.77
N SER A 167 -18.47 11.92 -20.01
CA SER A 167 -17.71 11.08 -20.93
C SER A 167 -17.39 9.69 -20.36
N ASN A 168 -17.55 9.49 -19.05
CA ASN A 168 -17.15 8.26 -18.34
C ASN A 168 -15.72 7.80 -18.69
N ASN A 169 -14.83 8.74 -19.01
CA ASN A 169 -13.44 8.42 -19.28
C ASN A 169 -12.77 7.83 -18.04
N VAL A 170 -11.96 6.80 -18.26
CA VAL A 170 -11.16 6.15 -17.23
C VAL A 170 -9.72 6.65 -17.36
N ASP A 171 -9.24 7.29 -16.31
CA ASP A 171 -7.86 7.76 -16.19
C ASP A 171 -7.03 6.78 -15.36
N SER A 172 -5.72 6.74 -15.61
CA SER A 172 -4.78 5.95 -14.83
C SER A 172 -3.78 6.85 -14.11
N PHE A 173 -3.72 6.71 -12.79
CA PHE A 173 -2.80 7.44 -11.92
C PHE A 173 -1.93 6.51 -11.08
N ARG A 174 -0.76 7.00 -10.69
CA ARG A 174 0.19 6.31 -9.82
C ARG A 174 0.55 7.14 -8.59
N ILE A 175 0.64 6.45 -7.46
CA ILE A 175 1.23 6.93 -6.21
C ILE A 175 2.53 6.16 -5.95
N ASN A 176 3.58 6.88 -5.54
CA ASN A 176 4.82 6.29 -5.01
C ASN A 176 4.77 6.31 -3.48
N PHE A 177 5.05 5.19 -2.82
CA PHE A 177 4.98 5.10 -1.36
C PHE A 177 6.11 5.85 -0.63
N SER A 178 7.21 6.15 -1.31
CA SER A 178 8.34 6.89 -0.70
C SER A 178 8.09 8.39 -0.58
N GLY A 179 7.14 8.95 -1.36
CA GLY A 179 6.98 10.39 -1.54
C GLY A 179 8.15 11.08 -2.25
N ASN A 180 9.15 10.33 -2.72
CA ASN A 180 10.30 10.84 -3.46
C ASN A 180 10.47 10.05 -4.77
N ASP A 181 10.35 10.77 -5.88
CA ASP A 181 10.42 10.29 -7.25
C ASP A 181 11.68 9.45 -7.55
N ASN A 182 12.78 9.68 -6.82
CA ASN A 182 14.06 8.99 -6.99
C ASN A 182 14.24 7.78 -6.07
N VAL A 183 13.29 7.53 -5.16
CA VAL A 183 13.37 6.44 -4.17
C VAL A 183 12.17 5.53 -4.36
N MET A 184 12.43 4.25 -4.58
CA MET A 184 11.38 3.23 -4.57
C MET A 184 11.36 2.57 -3.19
N GLN A 185 10.31 2.83 -2.42
CA GLN A 185 10.17 2.26 -1.09
C GLN A 185 9.21 1.08 -1.12
N LYS A 186 9.78 -0.13 -1.05
CA LYS A 186 8.99 -1.36 -0.86
C LYS A 186 8.46 -1.44 0.56
N VAL A 187 7.21 -1.83 0.73
CA VAL A 187 6.54 -1.90 2.04
C VAL A 187 5.73 -3.18 2.16
N LEU A 188 5.67 -3.74 3.36
CA LEU A 188 4.75 -4.82 3.73
C LEU A 188 3.76 -4.30 4.77
N TRP A 189 2.46 -4.53 4.53
CA TRP A 189 1.37 -4.13 5.42
C TRP A 189 0.64 -5.37 5.97
N TYR A 190 0.76 -5.60 7.28
CA TYR A 190 0.22 -6.76 8.00
C TYR A 190 -0.25 -6.37 9.41
#